data_AF-A0A959PTN6-F1
#
_entry.id   AF-A0A959PTN6-F1
#
_cell.length_a   1.000
_cell.length_b   1.000
_cell.length_c   1.000
_cell.angle_alpha   90.00
_cell.angle_beta   90.00
_cell.angle_gamma   90.00
#
_symmetry.space_group_name_H-M   'P 1'
#
loop_
_entity.id
_entity.type
_entity.pdbx_description
1 polymer ?
#
loop_
_entity_poly.entity_id
_entity_poly.type
_entity_poly.pdbx_seq_one_letter_code
_entity_poly.pdbx_strand_id
1 'polypeptide(L)'
;MPKFIFAFFIMFTTIFCQGQKDFLIVDSICIEGNKKTKNKVILRELNVKPGDTIRVGSLEKDLDQCSFNLMNTGLFSSAIV
;
A
#
# COMPACT_ATOMS: atom_id res chain seq x y z
N MET A 1 33.17 -40.28 -8.55
CA MET A 1 31.72 -40.04 -8.33
C MET A 1 31.48 -38.74 -7.55
N PRO A 2 31.54 -37.52 -8.16
CA PRO A 2 31.08 -36.29 -7.50
C PRO A 2 30.03 -35.48 -8.29
N LYS A 3 29.65 -35.92 -9.50
CA LYS A 3 28.77 -35.16 -10.42
C LYS A 3 27.32 -35.04 -9.92
N PHE A 4 26.85 -35.99 -9.10
CA PHE A 4 25.49 -35.97 -8.55
C PHE A 4 25.30 -35.00 -7.37
N ILE A 5 26.37 -34.70 -6.61
CA ILE A 5 26.31 -33.80 -5.45
C ILE A 5 26.16 -32.34 -5.91
N PHE A 6 26.78 -31.97 -7.03
CA PHE A 6 26.70 -30.61 -7.57
C PHE A 6 25.31 -30.27 -8.14
N ALA A 7 24.59 -31.26 -8.68
CA ALA A 7 23.24 -31.08 -9.22
C ALA A 7 22.19 -30.82 -8.10
N PHE A 8 22.39 -31.40 -6.91
CA PHE A 8 21.50 -31.20 -5.77
C PHE A 8 21.59 -29.77 -5.19
N PHE A 9 22.77 -29.16 -5.24
CA PHE A 9 22.99 -27.79 -4.77
C PHE A 9 22.34 -26.73 -5.67
N ILE A 10 22.26 -26.99 -6.98
CA ILE A 10 21.63 -26.09 -7.96
C ILE A 10 20.09 -26.11 -7.85
N MET A 11 19.50 -27.18 -7.35
CA MET A 11 18.04 -27.29 -7.18
C MET A 11 17.52 -26.56 -5.94
N PHE A 12 18.37 -26.29 -4.95
CA PHE A 12 17.98 -25.63 -3.69
C PHE A 12 17.84 -24.11 -3.83
N THR A 13 18.53 -23.48 -4.80
CA THR A 13 18.52 -22.02 -4.98
C THR A 13 17.31 -21.50 -5.76
N THR A 14 16.59 -22.36 -6.48
CA THR A 14 15.44 -21.96 -7.31
C THR A 14 14.13 -21.82 -6.53
N ILE A 15 14.07 -22.30 -5.29
CA ILE A 15 12.82 -22.39 -4.51
C ILE A 15 12.44 -21.05 -3.84
N PHE A 16 13.35 -20.08 -3.74
CA PHE A 16 13.11 -18.84 -2.98
C PHE A 16 12.49 -17.66 -3.75
N CYS A 17 12.12 -17.80 -5.02
CA CYS A 17 11.58 -16.67 -5.81
C CYS A 17 10.07 -16.78 -6.06
N GLN A 18 9.27 -16.75 -4.98
CA GLN A 18 7.82 -16.57 -5.08
C GLN A 18 7.44 -15.34 -4.24
N GLY A 19 7.70 -14.15 -4.79
CA GLY A 19 7.15 -12.91 -4.23
C GLY A 19 5.66 -12.86 -4.55
N GLN A 20 4.82 -13.19 -3.57
CA GLN A 20 3.37 -13.10 -3.72
C GLN A 20 2.99 -11.62 -3.92
N LYS A 21 2.46 -11.33 -5.11
CA LYS A 21 2.08 -9.97 -5.52
C LYS A 21 0.57 -9.85 -5.37
N ASP A 22 0.11 -9.72 -4.13
CA ASP A 22 -1.31 -9.50 -3.85
C ASP A 22 -1.68 -8.05 -4.18
N PHE A 23 -2.87 -7.89 -4.76
CA PHE A 23 -3.46 -6.60 -5.12
C PHE A 23 -4.85 -6.48 -4.52
N LEU A 24 -5.22 -5.26 -4.14
CA LEU A 24 -6.54 -4.88 -3.65
C LEU A 24 -7.13 -3.84 -4.57
N ILE A 25 -8.45 -3.83 -4.70
CA ILE A 25 -9.18 -2.80 -5.43
C ILE A 25 -9.94 -1.97 -4.42
N VAL A 26 -9.82 -0.65 -4.51
CA VAL A 26 -10.55 0.27 -3.64
C VAL A 26 -12.01 0.29 -4.08
N ASP A 27 -12.91 -0.22 -3.25
CA ASP A 27 -14.34 -0.20 -3.55
C ASP A 27 -14.95 1.19 -3.31
N SER A 28 -14.74 1.74 -2.12
CA SER A 28 -15.28 3.05 -1.72
C SER A 28 -14.40 3.71 -0.67
N ILE A 29 -14.55 5.03 -0.50
CA ILE A 29 -13.85 5.83 0.52
C ILE A 29 -14.91 6.49 1.40
N CYS A 30 -14.93 6.12 2.68
CA CYS A 30 -15.73 6.78 3.70
C CYS A 30 -14.88 7.81 4.46
N ILE A 31 -15.42 8.99 4.72
CA ILE A 31 -14.73 10.06 5.46
C ILE A 31 -15.58 10.43 6.67
N GLU A 32 -14.97 10.36 7.85
CA GLU A 32 -15.63 10.61 9.12
C GLU A 32 -14.83 11.62 9.97
N GLY A 33 -15.50 12.28 10.92
CA GLY A 33 -14.85 13.19 11.88
C GLY A 33 -14.49 14.58 11.35
N ASN A 34 -14.61 14.85 10.05
CA ASN A 34 -14.35 16.15 9.47
C ASN A 34 -15.51 17.14 9.73
N LYS A 35 -15.30 18.13 10.60
CA LYS A 35 -16.34 19.12 10.97
C LYS A 35 -16.34 20.38 10.08
N LYS A 36 -15.16 20.90 9.77
CA LYS A 36 -15.00 22.18 9.04
C LYS A 36 -14.59 21.98 7.59
N THR A 37 -13.78 20.96 7.31
CA THR A 37 -13.20 20.71 5.99
C THR A 37 -14.14 19.83 5.16
N LYS A 38 -14.44 20.24 3.92
CA LYS A 38 -15.30 19.48 3.00
C LYS A 38 -14.59 18.20 2.53
N ASN A 39 -15.34 17.11 2.33
CA ASN A 39 -14.83 15.81 1.85
C ASN A 39 -13.98 15.95 0.57
N LYS A 40 -14.40 16.82 -0.36
CA LYS A 40 -13.65 17.07 -1.60
C LYS A 40 -12.22 17.59 -1.40
N VAL A 41 -11.92 18.21 -0.26
CA VAL A 41 -10.58 18.70 0.05
C VAL A 41 -9.74 17.53 0.53
N ILE A 42 -10.27 16.70 1.42
CA ILE A 42 -9.62 15.48 1.92
C ILE A 42 -9.31 14.54 0.74
N LEU A 43 -10.29 14.28 -0.14
CA LEU A 43 -10.12 13.43 -1.32
C LEU A 43 -9.04 13.91 -2.31
N ARG A 44 -8.61 15.18 -2.25
CA ARG A 44 -7.54 15.70 -3.11
C ARG A 44 -6.14 15.38 -2.57
N GLU A 45 -6.04 15.14 -1.26
CA GLU A 45 -4.78 14.82 -0.58
C GLU A 45 -4.53 13.31 -0.51
N LEU A 46 -5.55 12.50 -0.77
CA LEU A 46 -5.45 11.05 -0.87
C LEU A 46 -4.86 10.65 -2.23
N ASN A 47 -3.89 9.75 -2.21
CA ASN A 47 -3.27 9.16 -3.39
C ASN A 47 -4.09 7.98 -3.97
N VAL A 48 -5.28 7.75 -3.44
CA VAL A 48 -6.15 6.61 -3.78
C VAL A 48 -7.55 7.08 -4.11
N LYS A 49 -8.20 6.42 -5.06
CA LYS A 49 -9.57 6.66 -5.48
C LYS A 49 -10.35 5.35 -5.61
N PRO A 50 -11.68 5.38 -5.48
CA PRO A 50 -12.50 4.22 -5.81
C PRO A 50 -12.20 3.71 -7.22
N GLY A 51 -12.00 2.41 -7.36
CA GLY A 51 -11.57 1.73 -8.57
C GLY A 51 -10.06 1.55 -8.73
N ASP A 52 -9.23 2.20 -7.91
CA ASP A 52 -7.77 2.04 -7.98
C ASP A 52 -7.33 0.66 -7.50
N THR A 53 -6.28 0.13 -8.13
CA THR A 53 -5.64 -1.13 -7.73
C THR A 53 -4.36 -0.85 -6.95
N ILE A 54 -4.33 -1.26 -5.68
CA ILE A 54 -3.22 -1.04 -4.76
C ILE A 54 -2.49 -2.36 -4.53
N ARG A 55 -1.17 -2.31 -4.44
CA ARG A 55 -0.37 -3.49 -4.09
C ARG A 55 -0.37 -3.67 -2.58
N VAL A 56 -0.66 -4.87 -2.07
CA VAL A 56 -0.70 -5.11 -0.61
C VAL A 56 0.62 -4.73 0.05
N GLY A 57 1.75 -5.01 -0.59
CA GLY A 57 3.08 -4.65 -0.08
C GLY A 57 3.41 -3.15 -0.07
N SER A 58 2.63 -2.30 -0.73
CA SER A 58 2.81 -0.83 -0.67
C SER A 58 1.69 -0.12 0.10
N LEU A 59 0.62 -0.83 0.45
CA LEU A 59 -0.59 -0.25 1.05
C LEU A 59 -0.30 0.61 2.27
N GLU A 60 0.43 0.07 3.25
CA GLU A 60 0.75 0.79 4.49
C GLU A 60 1.47 2.11 4.21
N LYS A 61 2.49 2.07 3.35
CA LYS A 61 3.24 3.25 2.93
C LYS A 61 2.35 4.27 2.20
N ASP A 62 1.45 3.80 1.35
CA ASP A 62 0.55 4.66 0.58
C ASP A 62 -0.46 5.37 1.51
N LEU A 63 -0.98 4.68 2.54
CA LEU A 63 -1.86 5.24 3.57
C LEU A 63 -1.13 6.22 4.49
N ASP A 64 0.09 5.91 4.91
CA ASP A 64 0.94 6.81 5.69
C ASP A 64 1.21 8.12 4.94
N GLN A 65 1.48 8.02 3.64
CA GLN A 65 1.69 9.19 2.79
C GLN A 65 0.41 10.05 2.70
N CYS A 66 -0.76 9.42 2.58
CA CYS A 66 -2.03 10.14 2.61
C CYS A 66 -2.24 10.89 3.92
N SER A 67 -1.93 10.25 5.05
CA SER A 67 -1.99 10.87 6.38
C SER A 67 -1.04 12.07 6.48
N PHE A 68 0.19 11.94 5.96
CA PHE A 68 1.17 13.02 5.92
C PHE A 68 0.71 14.20 5.05
N ASN A 69 0.13 13.93 3.88
CA ASN A 69 -0.42 14.96 3.00
C ASN A 69 -1.50 15.77 3.72
N LEU A 70 -2.43 15.08 4.39
CA LEU A 70 -3.48 15.72 5.19
C LEU A 70 -2.90 16.60 6.30
N MET A 71 -1.91 16.11 7.03
CA MET A 71 -1.25 16.89 8.09
C MET A 71 -0.53 18.14 7.55
N ASN A 72 0.11 18.04 6.38
CA ASN A 72 0.81 19.16 5.75
C ASN A 72 -0.10 20.28 5.25
N THR A 73 -1.40 20.03 5.06
CA THR A 73 -2.35 21.10 4.75
C THR A 73 -2.52 22.10 5.88
N GLY A 74 -2.14 21.76 7.12
CA GLY A 74 -2.39 22.57 8.31
C GLY A 74 -3.88 22.65 8.71
N LEU A 75 -4.76 21.91 8.03
CA LEU A 75 -6.21 21.93 8.28
C LEU A 75 -6.63 20.95 9.40
N PHE A 76 -5.75 20.02 9.78
CA PHE A 76 -6.04 18.93 10.70
C PHE A 76 -5.01 18.89 11.83
N SER A 77 -5.47 18.62 13.04
CA SER A 77 -4.59 18.34 14.20
C SER A 77 -4.19 16.87 14.28
N SER A 78 -4.95 15.99 13.64
CA SER A 78 -4.70 14.55 13.51
C SER A 78 -5.52 14.02 12.33
N ALA A 79 -4.93 13.12 11.55
CA ALA A 79 -5.57 12.40 10.47
C ALA A 79 -5.00 10.98 10.42
N ILE A 80 -5.88 9.99 10.22
CA ILE A 80 -5.56 8.57 10.05
C ILE A 80 -6.39 8.11 8.86
N VAL A 81 -5.76 7.38 7.94
CA VAL A 81 -6.36 6.87 6.69
C VAL A 81 -6.41 5.36 6.72
#